data_AF-A0A9J6C9D2-F1
#
_entry.id   AF-A0A9J6C9D2-F1
#
_cell.length_a   1.000
_cell.length_b   1.000
_cell.length_c   1.000
_cell.angle_alpha   90.00
_cell.angle_beta   90.00
_cell.angle_gamma   90.00
#
_symmetry.space_group_name_H-M   'P 1'
#
loop_
_entity.id
_entity.type
_entity.pdbx_description
1 polymer ?
#
loop_
_entity_poly.entity_id
_entity_poly.type
_entity_poly.pdbx_seq_one_letter_code
_entity_poly.pdbx_strand_id
1 'polypeptide(L)'
;MSFIKPSRLTIYVCGVYTLILGILMVVLSSISMAAYKCIFHDGFKATPEAYFFHLFYYRSRHCNSDIDWSILGLENHQHVSEALQMPNEISLVTRTYNLSLTQLIINSFLIASSIGVLAATIFNVYIVSRKLTYWIIFVPYCLIFHLAIVFDFVAGTYFGDDRLRSFSVDGTMTMLEMFNRNEARPYIAQIDETIRIVAPNVMFYISVKAIVLPIISCFLLFFSIFAGWEVVDGNKLRLKKKIEN
;
A
#
# COMPACT_ATOMS: atom_id res chain seq x y z
N MET A 1 23.01 -5.75 -33.85
CA MET A 1 22.08 -5.49 -32.73
C MET A 1 20.67 -5.83 -33.19
N SER A 2 20.10 -6.95 -32.74
CA SER A 2 18.70 -7.26 -33.07
C SER A 2 17.78 -6.34 -32.26
N PHE A 3 16.97 -5.52 -32.92
CA PHE A 3 15.93 -4.74 -32.27
C PHE A 3 15.03 -5.68 -31.44
N ILE A 4 14.93 -5.41 -30.13
CA ILE A 4 13.97 -6.07 -29.25
C ILE A 4 12.59 -5.79 -29.82
N LYS A 5 11.77 -6.82 -30.05
CA LYS A 5 10.39 -6.63 -30.48
C LYS A 5 9.65 -5.74 -29.47
N PRO A 6 8.83 -4.78 -29.92
CA PRO A 6 8.16 -3.83 -29.03
C PRO A 6 7.40 -4.52 -27.87
N SER A 7 6.74 -5.66 -28.12
CA SER A 7 6.07 -6.44 -27.07
C SER A 7 7.01 -6.99 -25.98
N ARG A 8 8.24 -7.38 -26.33
CA ARG A 8 9.25 -7.81 -25.34
C ARG A 8 9.78 -6.63 -24.53
N LEU A 9 9.96 -5.47 -25.17
CA LEU A 9 10.35 -4.25 -24.48
C LEU A 9 9.26 -3.83 -23.48
N THR A 10 7.98 -3.90 -23.87
CA THR A 10 6.84 -3.63 -22.97
C THR A 10 6.85 -4.55 -21.76
N ILE A 11 6.99 -5.87 -21.94
CA ILE A 11 7.04 -6.84 -20.84
C ILE A 11 8.23 -6.57 -19.92
N TYR A 12 9.39 -6.24 -20.49
CA TYR A 12 10.59 -5.89 -19.71
C TYR A 12 10.35 -4.63 -18.86
N VAL A 13 9.84 -3.56 -19.45
CA VAL A 13 9.53 -2.31 -18.74
C VAL A 13 8.50 -2.53 -17.63
N CYS A 14 7.44 -3.29 -17.91
CA CYS A 14 6.43 -3.64 -16.91
C CYS A 14 7.04 -4.46 -15.76
N GLY A 15 7.88 -5.46 -16.08
CA GLY A 15 8.55 -6.28 -15.08
C GLY A 15 9.51 -5.49 -14.19
N VAL A 16 10.28 -4.55 -14.75
CA VAL A 16 11.16 -3.66 -13.96
C VAL A 16 10.33 -2.75 -13.06
N TYR A 17 9.26 -2.16 -13.60
CA TYR A 17 8.36 -1.29 -12.85
C TYR A 17 7.72 -2.01 -11.65
N THR A 18 7.13 -3.18 -11.88
CA THR A 18 6.49 -3.97 -10.83
C THR A 18 7.49 -4.50 -9.81
N LEU A 19 8.73 -4.78 -10.22
CA LEU A 19 9.80 -5.17 -9.31
C LEU A 19 10.16 -4.03 -8.35
N ILE A 20 10.39 -2.82 -8.87
CA ILE A 20 10.74 -1.64 -8.06
C ILE A 20 9.60 -1.32 -7.08
N LEU A 21 8.35 -1.29 -7.58
CA LEU A 21 7.20 -1.05 -6.71
C LEU A 21 7.02 -2.15 -5.67
N GLY A 22 7.19 -3.41 -6.06
CA GLY A 22 7.09 -4.54 -5.14
C GLY A 22 8.09 -4.40 -3.98
N ILE A 23 9.36 -4.10 -4.29
CA ILE A 23 10.40 -3.89 -3.27
C ILE A 23 10.02 -2.74 -2.33
N LEU A 24 9.62 -1.59 -2.88
CA LEU A 24 9.24 -0.43 -2.10
C LEU A 24 8.08 -0.76 -1.13
N MET A 25 7.04 -1.43 -1.63
CA MET A 25 5.88 -1.79 -0.83
C MET A 25 6.19 -2.85 0.23
N VAL A 26 7.09 -3.80 -0.06
CA VAL A 26 7.58 -4.76 0.94
C VAL A 26 8.32 -4.03 2.06
N VAL A 27 9.19 -3.07 1.74
CA VAL A 27 9.91 -2.26 2.75
C VAL A 27 8.92 -1.47 3.61
N LEU A 28 8.01 -0.72 3.00
CA LEU A 28 7.01 0.08 3.71
C LEU A 28 6.09 -0.77 4.59
N SER A 29 5.62 -1.91 4.08
CA SER A 29 4.77 -2.84 4.84
C SER A 29 5.52 -3.46 6.01
N SER A 30 6.82 -3.77 5.83
CA SER A 30 7.67 -4.28 6.91
C SER A 30 7.91 -3.23 8.00
N ILE A 31 8.12 -1.96 7.62
CA ILE A 31 8.24 -0.84 8.56
C ILE A 31 6.94 -0.66 9.35
N SER A 32 5.78 -0.70 8.67
CA SER A 32 4.47 -0.63 9.32
C SER A 32 4.26 -1.77 10.32
N MET A 33 4.63 -3.00 9.97
CA MET A 33 4.56 -4.14 10.89
C MET A 33 5.54 -4.01 12.07
N ALA A 34 6.73 -3.45 11.85
CA ALA A 34 7.68 -3.14 12.92
C ALA A 34 7.15 -2.06 13.87
N ALA A 35 6.48 -1.04 13.34
CA ALA A 35 5.80 0.00 14.11
C ALA A 35 4.67 -0.57 14.98
N TYR A 36 3.83 -1.47 14.43
CA TYR A 36 2.81 -2.19 15.20
C TYR A 36 3.41 -3.02 16.35
N LYS A 37 4.61 -3.56 16.17
CA LYS A 37 5.39 -4.27 17.21
C LYS A 37 6.20 -3.33 18.11
N CYS A 38 5.92 -2.03 18.08
CA CYS A 38 6.49 -1.02 18.98
C CYS A 38 8.00 -0.80 18.84
N ILE A 39 8.61 -1.22 17.73
CA ILE A 39 10.05 -1.06 17.49
C ILE A 39 10.43 0.43 17.41
N PHE A 40 9.53 1.28 16.93
CA PHE A 40 9.75 2.73 16.77
C PHE A 40 9.01 3.58 17.79
N HIS A 41 8.60 3.01 18.94
CA HIS A 41 7.75 3.68 19.93
C HIS A 41 8.29 5.05 20.36
N ASP A 42 9.58 5.12 20.72
CA ASP A 42 10.20 6.37 21.15
C ASP A 42 10.34 7.37 20.00
N GLY A 43 10.52 6.89 18.76
CA GLY A 43 10.57 7.73 17.58
C GLY A 43 9.24 8.44 17.31
N PHE A 44 8.11 7.80 17.61
CA PHE A 44 6.80 8.44 17.47
C PHE A 44 6.52 9.52 18.50
N LYS A 45 7.24 9.54 19.63
CA LYS A 45 7.09 10.60 20.65
C LYS A 45 7.88 11.88 20.33
N ALA A 46 8.69 11.87 19.27
CA ALA A 46 9.58 12.97 18.95
C ALA A 46 8.84 14.23 18.46
N THR A 47 7.71 14.08 17.77
CA THR A 47 6.91 15.20 17.29
C THR A 47 5.41 14.94 17.44
N PRO A 48 4.57 15.99 17.55
CA PRO A 48 3.12 15.83 17.66
C PRO A 48 2.51 15.06 16.49
N GLU A 49 3.01 15.28 15.28
CA GLU A 49 2.53 14.62 14.06
C GLU A 49 2.88 13.13 14.06
N ALA A 50 4.12 12.78 14.43
CA ALA A 50 4.56 11.41 14.60
C ALA A 50 3.75 10.69 15.69
N TYR A 51 3.39 11.42 16.75
CA TYR A 51 2.59 10.86 17.82
C TYR A 51 1.17 10.52 17.35
N PHE A 52 0.58 11.33 16.46
CA PHE A 52 -0.69 10.99 15.81
C PHE A 52 -0.63 9.75 14.92
N PHE A 53 0.50 9.48 14.25
CA PHE A 53 0.67 8.19 13.56
C PHE A 53 0.60 7.03 14.54
N HIS A 54 1.26 7.17 15.69
CA HIS A 54 1.17 6.15 16.74
C HIS A 54 -0.27 5.98 17.20
N LEU A 55 -0.96 7.05 17.57
CA LEU A 55 -2.33 6.98 18.08
C LEU A 55 -3.33 6.40 17.08
N PHE A 56 -3.28 6.81 15.80
CA PHE A 56 -4.23 6.33 14.79
C PHE A 56 -3.92 4.94 14.25
N TYR A 57 -2.64 4.58 14.09
CA TYR A 57 -2.26 3.48 13.22
C TYR A 57 -1.36 2.42 13.87
N TYR A 58 -0.64 2.75 14.95
CA TYR A 58 0.40 1.86 15.49
C TYR A 58 0.34 1.59 17.00
N ARG A 59 -0.60 2.19 17.75
CA ARG A 59 -0.83 1.90 19.17
C ARG A 59 -1.52 0.56 19.33
N SER A 60 -0.73 -0.50 19.28
CA SER A 60 -1.18 -1.87 19.48
C SER A 60 -1.24 -2.22 20.97
N ARG A 61 -1.98 -3.27 21.31
CA ARG A 61 -1.98 -3.86 22.66
C ARG A 61 -0.60 -4.32 23.17
N HIS A 62 0.40 -4.41 22.29
CA HIS A 62 1.76 -4.80 22.63
C HIS A 62 2.62 -3.62 23.07
N CYS A 63 2.17 -2.39 22.81
CA CYS A 63 2.88 -1.18 23.18
C CYS A 63 2.47 -0.72 24.57
N ASN A 64 3.22 0.23 25.15
CA ASN A 64 2.79 0.88 26.38
C ASN A 64 1.40 1.49 26.18
N SER A 65 0.47 1.17 27.09
CA SER A 65 -0.89 1.68 27.10
C SER A 65 -0.97 3.18 27.41
N ASP A 66 0.06 3.74 28.03
CA ASP A 66 0.04 5.12 28.50
C ASP A 66 0.08 6.11 27.34
N ILE A 67 -0.84 7.07 27.39
CA ILE A 67 -0.98 8.13 26.41
C ILE A 67 -0.47 9.42 27.03
N ASP A 68 0.47 10.06 26.35
CA ASP A 68 1.02 11.32 26.77
C ASP A 68 0.43 12.45 25.92
N TRP A 69 -0.68 13.00 26.41
CA TRP A 69 -1.39 14.10 25.76
C TRP A 69 -0.57 15.41 25.75
N SER A 70 0.47 15.52 26.57
CA SER A 70 1.34 16.71 26.59
C SER A 70 2.15 16.85 25.30
N ILE A 71 2.45 15.74 24.62
CA ILE A 71 3.10 15.74 23.29
C ILE A 71 2.21 16.44 22.24
N LEU A 72 0.89 16.46 22.46
CA LEU A 72 -0.07 17.13 21.59
C LEU A 72 -0.40 18.56 22.06
N GLY A 73 0.33 19.09 23.05
CA GLY A 73 0.11 20.42 23.61
C GLY A 73 -1.08 20.50 24.58
N LEU A 74 -1.60 19.36 25.03
CA LEU A 74 -2.65 19.31 26.04
C LEU A 74 -1.99 19.12 27.41
N GLU A 75 -1.97 20.17 28.22
CA GLU A 75 -1.34 20.14 29.54
C GLU A 75 -2.00 19.11 30.46
N ASN A 76 -1.16 18.36 31.18
CA ASN A 76 -1.52 17.13 31.88
C ASN A 76 -2.23 17.45 33.21
N HIS A 77 -3.48 17.89 33.15
CA HIS A 77 -4.36 17.87 34.32
C HIS A 77 -5.00 16.49 34.43
N GLN A 78 -5.16 15.94 35.64
CA GLN A 78 -5.82 14.63 35.85
C GLN A 78 -7.19 14.55 35.13
N HIS A 79 -7.89 15.67 35.04
CA HIS A 79 -9.14 15.82 34.28
C HIS A 79 -9.01 15.57 32.77
N VAL A 80 -7.85 15.85 32.16
CA VAL A 80 -7.60 15.62 30.72
C VAL A 80 -7.47 14.13 30.43
N SER A 81 -6.79 13.38 31.29
CA SER A 81 -6.63 11.93 31.13
C SER A 81 -7.96 11.18 31.31
N GLU A 82 -8.81 11.63 32.23
CA GLU A 82 -10.16 11.10 32.43
C GLU A 82 -11.12 11.43 31.26
N ALA A 83 -11.01 12.65 30.71
CA ALA A 83 -11.81 13.05 29.56
C ALA A 83 -11.38 12.37 28.25
N LEU A 84 -10.08 12.09 28.08
CA LEU A 84 -9.49 11.56 26.84
C LEU A 84 -9.26 10.04 26.86
N GLN A 85 -10.13 9.29 27.53
CA GLN A 85 -10.03 7.84 27.55
C GLN A 85 -10.32 7.24 26.16
N MET A 86 -9.41 6.37 25.72
CA MET A 86 -9.53 5.57 24.50
C MET A 86 -9.10 4.12 24.75
N PRO A 87 -9.60 3.14 23.99
CA PRO A 87 -9.20 1.74 24.16
C PRO A 87 -7.69 1.56 23.91
N ASN A 88 -7.12 0.47 24.41
CA ASN A 88 -5.69 0.16 24.25
C ASN A 88 -5.30 -0.11 22.79
N GLU A 89 -6.24 -0.60 21.98
CA GLU A 89 -6.08 -0.81 20.54
C GLU A 89 -7.41 -0.45 19.87
N ILE A 90 -7.34 0.41 18.85
CA ILE A 90 -8.50 0.85 18.05
C ILE A 90 -8.61 0.05 16.75
N SER A 91 -9.81 0.01 16.16
CA SER A 91 -10.04 -0.74 14.91
C SER A 91 -9.14 -0.31 13.75
N LEU A 92 -8.74 0.97 13.70
CA LEU A 92 -7.83 1.50 12.68
C LEU A 92 -6.44 0.84 12.76
N VAL A 93 -5.93 0.57 13.96
CA VAL A 93 -4.63 -0.07 14.19
C VAL A 93 -4.68 -1.51 13.67
N THR A 94 -5.70 -2.28 14.08
CA THR A 94 -5.86 -3.67 13.63
C THR A 94 -6.05 -3.75 12.10
N ARG A 95 -6.84 -2.84 11.52
CA ARG A 95 -7.02 -2.75 10.06
C ARG A 95 -5.69 -2.43 9.36
N THR A 96 -4.93 -1.47 9.86
CA THR A 96 -3.64 -1.08 9.27
C THR A 96 -2.64 -2.23 9.30
N TYR A 97 -2.60 -2.99 10.39
CA TYR A 97 -1.80 -4.22 10.49
C TYR A 97 -2.20 -5.25 9.43
N ASN A 98 -3.50 -5.55 9.31
CA ASN A 98 -4.00 -6.53 8.33
C ASN A 98 -3.73 -6.09 6.88
N LEU A 99 -3.91 -4.80 6.58
CA LEU A 99 -3.58 -4.24 5.26
C LEU A 99 -2.09 -4.35 4.96
N SER A 100 -1.23 -4.04 5.95
CA SER A 100 0.22 -4.11 5.81
C SER A 100 0.71 -5.54 5.62
N LEU A 101 0.19 -6.50 6.40
CA LEU A 101 0.51 -7.92 6.24
C LEU A 101 0.11 -8.43 4.86
N THR A 102 -1.09 -8.07 4.40
CA THR A 102 -1.57 -8.49 3.08
C THR A 102 -0.75 -7.87 1.96
N GLN A 103 -0.40 -6.58 2.05
CA GLN A 103 0.49 -5.93 1.08
C GLN A 103 1.87 -6.57 1.07
N LEU A 104 2.43 -6.92 2.24
CA LEU A 104 3.72 -7.60 2.32
C LEU A 104 3.69 -8.91 1.53
N ILE A 105 2.65 -9.72 1.71
CA ILE A 105 2.50 -11.01 1.03
C ILE A 105 2.34 -10.80 -0.48
N ILE A 106 1.38 -9.98 -0.91
CA ILE A 106 1.10 -9.76 -2.33
C ILE A 106 2.32 -9.19 -3.05
N ASN A 107 2.99 -8.18 -2.48
CA ASN A 107 4.15 -7.57 -3.11
C ASN A 107 5.39 -8.48 -3.09
N SER A 108 5.53 -9.37 -2.10
CA SER A 108 6.57 -10.40 -2.13
C SER A 108 6.37 -11.36 -3.31
N PHE A 109 5.14 -11.79 -3.56
CA PHE A 109 4.79 -12.58 -4.75
C PHE A 109 4.98 -11.77 -6.04
N LEU A 110 4.69 -10.47 -6.03
CA LEU A 110 4.90 -9.59 -7.18
C LEU A 110 6.38 -9.47 -7.53
N ILE A 111 7.27 -9.37 -6.53
CA ILE A 111 8.73 -9.39 -6.73
C ILE A 111 9.15 -10.71 -7.40
N ALA A 112 8.75 -11.85 -6.82
CA ALA A 112 9.13 -13.16 -7.33
C ALA A 112 8.66 -13.38 -8.78
N SER A 113 7.40 -13.04 -9.07
CA SER A 113 6.83 -13.14 -10.42
C SER A 113 7.46 -12.16 -11.41
N SER A 114 7.78 -10.93 -10.98
CA SER A 114 8.49 -9.94 -11.80
C SER A 114 9.89 -10.42 -12.19
N ILE A 115 10.64 -10.99 -11.24
CA ILE A 115 11.96 -11.59 -11.51
C ILE A 115 11.83 -12.73 -12.53
N GLY A 116 10.81 -13.59 -12.37
CA GLY A 116 10.52 -14.68 -13.31
C GLY A 116 10.26 -14.18 -14.73
N VAL A 117 9.44 -13.13 -14.89
CA VAL A 117 9.14 -12.51 -16.19
C VAL A 117 10.39 -11.85 -16.79
N LEU A 118 11.19 -11.15 -15.99
CA LEU A 118 12.44 -10.52 -16.45
C LEU A 118 13.44 -11.58 -16.93
N ALA A 119 13.65 -12.65 -16.16
CA ALA A 119 14.51 -13.76 -16.54
C ALA A 119 14.02 -14.43 -17.84
N ALA A 120 12.72 -14.71 -17.95
CA ALA A 120 12.13 -15.29 -19.15
C ALA A 120 12.33 -14.39 -20.39
N THR A 121 12.24 -13.07 -20.20
CA THR A 121 12.39 -12.08 -21.27
C THR A 121 13.85 -11.91 -21.72
N ILE A 122 14.80 -11.85 -20.78
CA ILE A 122 16.24 -11.65 -21.04
C ILE A 122 16.87 -12.91 -21.64
N PHE A 123 16.72 -14.04 -20.97
CA PHE A 123 17.43 -15.28 -21.35
C PHE A 123 16.71 -16.05 -22.46
N ASN A 124 15.60 -15.52 -23.01
CA ASN A 124 14.73 -16.23 -23.93
C ASN A 124 14.42 -17.65 -23.43
N VAL A 125 14.12 -17.81 -22.14
CA VAL A 125 13.82 -19.10 -21.50
C VAL A 125 12.44 -19.60 -21.96
N TYR A 126 12.34 -19.92 -23.25
CA TYR A 126 11.28 -20.69 -23.86
C TYR A 126 11.75 -22.14 -24.01
N ILE A 127 12.37 -22.67 -22.94
CA ILE A 127 13.18 -23.90 -22.93
C ILE A 127 12.36 -25.17 -23.22
N VAL A 128 11.03 -25.13 -23.09
CA VAL A 128 10.17 -26.32 -23.30
C VAL A 128 9.03 -26.06 -24.29
N SER A 129 8.25 -24.98 -24.13
CA SER A 129 7.38 -24.44 -25.19
C SER A 129 6.94 -23.01 -24.84
N ARG A 130 6.73 -22.16 -25.85
CA ARG A 130 6.23 -20.78 -25.64
C ARG A 130 4.91 -20.73 -24.88
N LYS A 131 4.05 -21.72 -25.08
CA LYS A 131 2.77 -21.85 -24.38
C LYS A 131 2.98 -22.17 -22.89
N LEU A 132 3.88 -23.09 -22.55
CA LEU A 132 4.13 -23.48 -21.16
C LEU A 132 4.73 -22.32 -20.35
N THR A 133 5.73 -21.62 -20.90
CA THR A 133 6.34 -20.45 -20.25
C THR A 133 5.30 -19.36 -19.95
N TYR A 134 4.35 -19.14 -20.86
CA TYR A 134 3.27 -18.18 -20.65
C TYR A 134 2.35 -18.56 -19.48
N TRP A 135 1.89 -19.82 -19.44
CA TRP A 135 0.98 -20.27 -18.38
C TRP A 135 1.65 -20.35 -17.00
N ILE A 136 2.94 -20.67 -16.94
CA ILE A 136 3.66 -20.84 -15.65
C ILE A 136 4.23 -19.52 -15.13
N ILE A 137 4.67 -18.62 -16.00
CA ILE A 137 5.37 -17.39 -15.59
C ILE A 137 4.48 -16.16 -15.79
N PHE A 138 3.92 -16.00 -16.99
CA PHE A 138 3.27 -14.77 -17.39
C PHE A 138 1.87 -14.59 -16.79
N VAL A 139 1.06 -15.65 -16.81
CA VAL A 139 -0.31 -15.62 -16.26
C VAL A 139 -0.29 -15.38 -14.74
N PRO A 140 0.53 -16.08 -13.94
CA PRO A 140 0.64 -15.79 -12.51
C PRO A 140 1.13 -14.37 -12.23
N TYR A 141 2.09 -13.86 -13.01
CA TYR A 141 2.53 -12.46 -12.91
C TYR A 141 1.37 -11.48 -13.10
N CYS A 142 0.60 -11.63 -14.19
CA CYS A 142 -0.54 -10.73 -14.46
C CYS A 142 -1.60 -10.82 -13.36
N LEU A 143 -1.86 -12.02 -12.85
CA LEU A 143 -2.82 -12.23 -11.77
C LEU A 143 -2.36 -11.56 -10.46
N ILE A 144 -1.09 -11.75 -10.07
CA ILE A 144 -0.53 -11.13 -8.87
C ILE A 144 -0.48 -9.61 -9.01
N PHE A 145 -0.11 -9.10 -10.19
CA PHE A 145 -0.11 -7.66 -10.45
C PHE A 145 -1.52 -7.07 -10.38
N HIS A 146 -2.52 -7.78 -10.93
CA HIS A 146 -3.92 -7.40 -10.78
C HIS A 146 -4.36 -7.36 -9.31
N LEU A 147 -4.03 -8.39 -8.52
CA LEU A 147 -4.34 -8.42 -7.09
C LEU A 147 -3.69 -7.26 -6.33
N ALA A 148 -2.44 -6.91 -6.64
CA ALA A 148 -1.76 -5.77 -6.04
C ALA A 148 -2.51 -4.46 -6.32
N ILE A 149 -2.96 -4.24 -7.57
CA ILE A 149 -3.74 -3.06 -7.96
C ILE A 149 -5.08 -3.01 -7.21
N VAL A 150 -5.82 -4.12 -7.18
CA VAL A 150 -7.11 -4.18 -6.46
C VAL A 150 -6.90 -3.86 -4.98
N PHE A 151 -5.84 -4.40 -4.37
CA PHE A 151 -5.53 -4.14 -2.98
C PHE A 151 -5.12 -2.69 -2.71
N ASP A 152 -4.38 -2.05 -3.62
CA ASP A 152 -4.08 -0.62 -3.54
C ASP A 152 -5.35 0.23 -3.54
N PHE A 153 -6.36 -0.11 -4.36
CA PHE A 153 -7.66 0.57 -4.33
C PHE A 153 -8.39 0.36 -3.00
N VAL A 154 -8.44 -0.87 -2.50
CA VAL A 154 -9.07 -1.18 -1.20
C VAL A 154 -8.40 -0.38 -0.08
N ALA A 155 -7.06 -0.43 0.03
CA ALA A 155 -6.32 0.35 1.01
C ALA A 155 -6.57 1.85 0.85
N GLY A 156 -6.55 2.34 -0.39
CA GLY A 156 -6.83 3.73 -0.75
C GLY A 156 -8.21 4.21 -0.29
N THR A 157 -9.25 3.39 -0.40
CA THR A 157 -10.59 3.75 0.09
C THR A 157 -10.61 3.91 1.61
N TYR A 158 -10.02 2.98 2.36
CA TYR A 158 -9.98 3.07 3.83
C TYR A 158 -9.20 4.28 4.33
N PHE A 159 -8.01 4.53 3.78
CA PHE A 159 -7.21 5.69 4.19
C PHE A 159 -7.78 7.01 3.64
N GLY A 160 -8.54 6.96 2.53
CA GLY A 160 -9.30 8.10 2.02
C GLY A 160 -10.41 8.51 2.99
N ASP A 161 -11.15 7.54 3.52
CA ASP A 161 -12.18 7.78 4.54
C ASP A 161 -11.58 8.34 5.84
N ASP A 162 -10.45 7.77 6.30
CA ASP A 162 -9.73 8.28 7.47
C ASP A 162 -9.29 9.74 7.28
N ARG A 163 -8.77 10.04 6.09
CA ARG A 163 -8.38 11.39 5.71
C ARG A 163 -9.56 12.35 5.75
N LEU A 164 -10.74 11.95 5.25
CA LEU A 164 -11.93 12.81 5.30
C LEU A 164 -12.40 13.05 6.74
N ARG A 165 -12.33 12.02 7.60
CA ARG A 165 -12.75 12.12 9.01
C ARG A 165 -11.82 13.04 9.80
N SER A 166 -10.51 13.01 9.54
CA SER A 166 -9.53 13.75 10.33
C SER A 166 -9.62 15.28 10.22
N PHE A 167 -10.27 15.81 9.17
CA PHE A 167 -10.58 17.25 9.05
C PHE A 167 -11.54 17.76 10.13
N SER A 168 -12.35 16.88 10.72
CA SER A 168 -13.33 17.26 11.76
C SER A 168 -12.91 16.76 13.14
N VAL A 169 -13.18 17.55 14.18
CA VAL A 169 -12.93 17.15 15.58
C VAL A 169 -13.71 15.89 15.92
N ASP A 170 -14.98 15.83 15.53
CA ASP A 170 -15.87 14.69 15.78
C ASP A 170 -15.41 13.43 15.01
N GLY A 171 -14.83 13.60 13.81
CA GLY A 171 -14.20 12.53 13.06
C GLY A 171 -12.89 12.04 13.70
N THR A 172 -12.03 12.95 14.18
CA THR A 172 -10.82 12.59 14.94
C THR A 172 -11.16 11.77 16.19
N MET A 173 -12.14 12.22 16.99
CA MET A 173 -12.61 11.47 18.17
C MET A 173 -13.20 10.11 17.79
N THR A 174 -13.85 10.02 16.62
CA THR A 174 -14.36 8.76 16.10
C THR A 174 -13.24 7.81 15.67
N MET A 175 -12.20 8.32 15.04
CA MET A 175 -11.01 7.55 14.67
C MET A 175 -10.26 7.03 15.90
N LEU A 176 -10.19 7.82 16.99
CA LEU A 176 -9.56 7.42 18.25
C LEU A 176 -10.48 6.57 19.14
N GLU A 177 -11.71 6.30 18.71
CA GLU A 177 -12.71 5.53 19.48
C GLU A 177 -12.86 6.01 20.93
N MET A 178 -12.87 7.33 21.14
CA MET A 178 -12.95 7.91 22.47
C MET A 178 -14.25 7.56 23.18
N PHE A 179 -14.15 7.14 24.45
CA PHE A 179 -15.30 6.77 25.26
C PHE A 179 -16.12 8.01 25.68
N ASN A 180 -15.46 9.03 26.21
CA ASN A 180 -16.11 10.23 26.77
C ASN A 180 -16.15 11.38 25.75
N ARG A 181 -16.84 11.17 24.61
CA ARG A 181 -16.82 12.13 23.48
C ARG A 181 -17.20 13.57 23.85
N ASN A 182 -18.18 13.75 24.73
CA ASN A 182 -18.63 15.09 25.13
C ASN A 182 -17.56 15.85 25.92
N GLU A 183 -16.83 15.15 26.79
CA GLU A 183 -15.77 15.71 27.62
C GLU A 183 -14.46 15.87 26.83
N ALA A 184 -14.19 14.95 25.89
CA ALA A 184 -13.00 14.98 25.03
C ALA A 184 -13.02 16.12 23.98
N ARG A 185 -14.21 16.46 23.46
CA ARG A 185 -14.38 17.42 22.37
C ARG A 185 -13.66 18.77 22.57
N PRO A 186 -13.79 19.48 23.72
CA PRO A 186 -13.10 20.74 23.92
C PRO A 186 -11.57 20.61 23.92
N TYR A 187 -11.01 19.45 24.28
CA TYR A 187 -9.57 19.20 24.25
C TYR A 187 -9.09 18.87 22.83
N ILE A 188 -9.78 17.99 22.12
CA ILE A 188 -9.42 17.64 20.74
C ILE A 188 -9.59 18.83 19.78
N ALA A 189 -10.52 19.75 20.07
CA ALA A 189 -10.67 21.00 19.35
C ALA A 189 -9.48 21.96 19.52
N GLN A 190 -8.68 21.82 20.58
CA GLN A 190 -7.47 22.64 20.79
C GLN A 190 -6.28 22.14 19.96
N ILE A 191 -6.31 20.88 19.51
CA ILE A 191 -5.26 20.32 18.68
C ILE A 191 -5.38 20.90 17.27
N ASP A 192 -4.28 21.50 16.81
CA ASP A 192 -4.16 22.06 15.46
C ASP A 192 -4.62 21.04 14.41
N GLU A 193 -5.49 21.49 13.50
CA GLU A 193 -6.00 20.68 12.41
C GLU A 193 -4.87 20.11 11.55
N THR A 194 -3.82 20.88 11.32
CA THR A 194 -2.65 20.45 10.53
C THR A 194 -2.03 19.18 11.11
N ILE A 195 -1.88 19.12 12.43
CA ILE A 195 -1.34 17.94 13.14
C ILE A 195 -2.29 16.74 12.97
N ARG A 196 -3.61 16.96 13.11
CA ARG A 196 -4.63 15.91 13.00
C ARG A 196 -4.70 15.29 11.59
N ILE A 197 -4.44 16.06 10.53
CA ILE A 197 -4.57 15.59 9.15
C ILE A 197 -3.30 14.97 8.58
N VAL A 198 -2.11 15.24 9.13
CA VAL A 198 -0.82 14.77 8.57
C VAL A 198 -0.78 13.25 8.46
N ALA A 199 -1.05 12.53 9.55
CA ALA A 199 -0.93 11.08 9.56
C ALA A 199 -1.90 10.39 8.55
N PRO A 200 -3.21 10.71 8.53
CA PRO A 200 -4.13 10.17 7.54
C PRO A 200 -3.79 10.57 6.10
N ASN A 201 -3.31 11.79 5.86
CA ASN A 201 -2.86 12.22 4.54
C ASN A 201 -1.71 11.36 4.04
N VAL A 202 -0.68 11.15 4.87
CA VAL A 202 0.50 10.34 4.49
C VAL A 202 0.10 8.89 4.25
N MET A 203 -0.72 8.28 5.12
CA MET A 203 -1.21 6.91 4.92
C MET A 203 -2.02 6.78 3.63
N PHE A 204 -2.87 7.77 3.33
CA PHE A 204 -3.59 7.83 2.06
C PHE A 204 -2.60 7.88 0.89
N TYR A 205 -1.69 8.86 0.84
CA TYR A 205 -0.74 9.02 -0.26
C TYR A 205 0.14 7.79 -0.50
N ILE A 206 0.59 7.13 0.57
CA ILE A 206 1.35 5.88 0.49
C ILE A 206 0.48 4.77 -0.10
N SER A 207 -0.75 4.59 0.41
CA SER A 207 -1.65 3.52 -0.02
C SER A 207 -2.07 3.61 -1.48
N VAL A 208 -2.34 4.83 -1.98
CA VAL A 208 -2.69 5.06 -3.39
C VAL A 208 -1.47 5.32 -4.26
N LYS A 209 -0.25 5.15 -3.74
CA LYS A 209 1.00 5.40 -4.47
C LYS A 209 0.93 6.74 -5.24
N ALA A 210 0.53 7.81 -4.55
CA ALA A 210 0.32 9.14 -5.12
C ALA A 210 -0.75 9.26 -6.24
N ILE A 211 -1.86 8.49 -6.20
CA ILE A 211 -3.06 8.50 -7.08
C ILE A 211 -2.77 8.14 -8.55
N VAL A 212 -1.65 8.59 -9.09
CA VAL A 212 -1.23 8.42 -10.49
C VAL A 212 -0.66 7.03 -10.73
N LEU A 213 0.05 6.44 -9.76
CA LEU A 213 0.69 5.13 -9.95
C LEU A 213 -0.31 3.96 -10.09
N PRO A 214 -1.48 3.90 -9.42
CA PRO A 214 -2.49 2.87 -9.68
C PRO A 214 -3.05 2.94 -11.10
N ILE A 215 -3.26 4.16 -11.62
CA ILE A 215 -3.73 4.36 -13.01
C ILE A 215 -2.68 3.85 -14.01
N ILE A 216 -1.41 4.25 -13.80
CA ILE A 216 -0.29 3.75 -14.61
C ILE A 216 -0.20 2.22 -14.50
N SER A 217 -0.39 1.66 -13.30
CA SER A 217 -0.36 0.22 -13.07
C SER A 217 -1.45 -0.52 -13.86
N CYS A 218 -2.67 0.03 -13.93
CA CYS A 218 -3.74 -0.50 -14.78
C CYS A 218 -3.35 -0.50 -16.26
N PHE A 219 -2.78 0.60 -16.77
CA PHE A 219 -2.30 0.66 -18.16
C PHE A 219 -1.18 -0.34 -18.42
N LEU A 220 -0.20 -0.45 -17.53
CA LEU A 220 0.90 -1.40 -17.67
C LEU A 220 0.43 -2.86 -17.58
N LEU A 221 -0.54 -3.17 -16.73
CA LEU A 221 -1.16 -4.49 -16.68
C LEU A 221 -1.86 -4.81 -18.01
N PHE A 222 -2.65 -3.86 -18.54
CA PHE A 222 -3.31 -4.01 -19.83
C PHE A 222 -2.28 -4.30 -20.93
N PHE A 223 -1.26 -3.45 -21.07
CA PHE A 223 -0.21 -3.64 -22.08
C PHE A 223 0.57 -4.95 -21.89
N SER A 224 0.82 -5.36 -20.64
CA SER A 224 1.42 -6.65 -20.33
C SER A 224 0.57 -7.79 -20.88
N ILE A 225 -0.72 -7.83 -20.56
CA ILE A 225 -1.64 -8.88 -21.04
C ILE A 225 -1.57 -8.96 -22.57
N PHE A 226 -1.72 -7.84 -23.30
CA PHE A 226 -1.66 -7.84 -24.77
C PHE A 226 -0.31 -8.33 -25.31
N ALA A 227 0.79 -7.86 -24.74
CA ALA A 227 2.12 -8.27 -25.17
C ALA A 227 2.37 -9.77 -24.91
N GLY A 228 1.90 -10.30 -23.79
CA GLY A 228 1.95 -11.72 -23.46
C GLY A 228 1.17 -12.58 -24.45
N TRP A 229 -0.06 -12.15 -24.80
CA TRP A 229 -0.87 -12.82 -25.82
C TRP A 229 -0.19 -12.85 -27.19
N GLU A 230 0.44 -11.75 -27.63
CA GLU A 230 1.17 -11.69 -28.90
C GLU A 230 2.32 -12.70 -28.96
N VAL A 231 3.02 -12.89 -27.84
CA VAL A 231 4.14 -13.83 -27.70
C VAL A 231 3.67 -15.29 -27.80
N VAL A 232 2.49 -15.61 -27.24
CA VAL A 232 1.90 -16.97 -27.27
C VAL A 232 1.34 -17.32 -28.63
N ASP A 233 0.52 -16.42 -29.19
CA ASP A 233 -0.19 -16.72 -30.43
C ASP A 233 0.75 -16.74 -31.61
N GLY A 234 1.82 -15.93 -31.62
CA GLY A 234 2.89 -15.99 -32.61
C GLY A 234 2.47 -15.85 -34.10
N ASN A 235 1.18 -15.64 -34.41
CA ASN A 235 0.65 -15.96 -35.75
C ASN A 235 -0.43 -15.05 -36.35
N LYS A 236 -0.90 -13.96 -35.72
CA LYS A 236 -1.90 -13.10 -36.41
C LYS A 236 -1.34 -12.26 -37.57
N LEU A 237 -0.02 -12.11 -37.70
CA LEU A 237 0.62 -11.50 -38.88
C LEU A 237 0.99 -12.50 -39.99
N ARG A 238 0.90 -13.82 -39.76
CA ARG A 238 1.14 -14.83 -40.81
C ARG A 238 -0.11 -15.23 -41.57
N LEU A 239 -1.31 -15.06 -40.99
CA LEU A 239 -2.57 -15.31 -41.71
C LEU A 239 -2.84 -14.27 -42.82
N LYS A 240 -2.28 -13.06 -42.73
CA LYS A 240 -2.34 -12.10 -43.85
C LYS A 240 -1.45 -12.50 -45.03
N LYS A 241 -0.31 -13.16 -44.75
CA LYS A 241 0.65 -13.62 -45.77
C LYS A 241 0.27 -14.93 -46.46
N LYS A 242 -0.75 -15.64 -45.96
CA LYS A 242 -1.23 -16.91 -46.55
C LYS A 242 -2.51 -16.74 -47.36
N ILE A 243 -3.04 -15.51 -47.43
CA ILE A 243 -4.19 -15.15 -48.29
C ILE A 243 -3.70 -14.43 -49.57
N GLU A 244 -2.41 -14.08 -49.64
CA GLU A 244 -1.78 -13.40 -50.79
C GLU A 244 -0.85 -14.30 -51.63
N ASN A 245 -0.83 -15.62 -51.38
CA ASN A 245 -0.16 -16.64 -52.20
C ASN A 245 -1.14 -17.77 -52.51
#